data_AF-A0A024VQG7-F1
#
_entry.id   AF-A0A024VQG7-F1
#
_cell.length_a   1.000
_cell.length_b   1.000
_cell.length_c   1.000
_cell.angle_alpha   90.00
_cell.angle_beta   90.00
_cell.angle_gamma   90.00
#
_symmetry.space_group_name_H-M   'P 1'
#
loop_
_entity.id
_entity.type
_entity.pdbx_description
1 polymer ?
#
loop_
_entity_poly.entity_id
_entity_poly.type
_entity_poly.pdbx_seq_one_letter_code
_entity_poly.pdbx_strand_id
1 'polypeptide(L)' 'MFALSRYFLLSFEIPFNQIQKITARSSGPGGQSVNKAETKVQIRFNVDDAKWIPLNVKENLK' A
#
# COMPACT_ATOMS: atom_id res chain seq x y z
N MET A 1 -6.60 13.87 -35.78
CA MET A 1 -7.80 14.47 -35.16
C MET A 1 -8.55 13.33 -34.47
N PHE A 2 -8.52 13.08 -33.16
CA PHE A 2 -7.93 13.70 -31.98
C PHE A 2 -7.35 12.56 -31.10
N ALA A 3 -6.27 12.86 -30.39
CA ALA A 3 -5.64 11.96 -29.43
C ALA A 3 -6.60 11.63 -28.27
N LEU A 4 -7.36 10.53 -28.37
CA LEU A 4 -8.07 9.90 -27.25
C LEU A 4 -7.13 8.97 -26.46
N SER A 5 -5.86 9.36 -26.33
CA SER A 5 -4.84 8.59 -25.61
C SER A 5 -4.20 9.50 -24.57
N ARG A 6 -4.88 9.67 -23.42
CA ARG A 6 -4.16 9.99 -22.17
C ARG A 6 -4.95 9.91 -20.87
N TYR A 7 -6.28 9.75 -20.88
CA TYR A 7 -7.07 9.94 -19.66
C TYR A 7 -7.87 8.71 -19.18
N PHE A 8 -7.77 7.56 -19.84
CA PHE A 8 -8.49 6.34 -19.41
C PHE A 8 -7.71 5.45 -18.41
N LEU A 9 -6.44 5.77 -18.10
CA LEU A 9 -5.53 4.84 -17.40
C LEU A 9 -5.04 5.30 -16.01
N LEU A 10 -5.72 6.25 -15.36
CA LEU A 10 -5.30 6.74 -14.03
C LEU A 10 -6.33 6.53 -12.92
N SER A 11 -7.30 5.63 -13.11
CA SER A 11 -8.10 5.09 -12.00
C SER A 11 -7.36 3.90 -11.39
N PHE A 12 -6.22 4.17 -10.75
CA PHE A 12 -5.51 3.16 -9.98
C PHE A 12 -6.21 2.99 -8.64
N GLU A 13 -7.02 1.93 -8.52
CA GLU A 13 -7.69 1.60 -7.27
C GLU A 13 -6.91 0.55 -6.50
N ILE A 14 -6.56 0.90 -5.26
CA ILE A 14 -5.89 -0.01 -4.32
C ILE A 14 -6.98 -0.79 -3.58
N PRO A 15 -7.11 -2.11 -3.77
CA PRO A 15 -8.16 -2.90 -3.12
C PRO A 15 -7.83 -3.12 -1.65
N PHE A 16 -8.36 -2.27 -0.76
CA PHE A 16 -8.12 -2.35 0.69
C PHE A 16 -8.51 -3.69 1.34
N ASN A 17 -9.45 -4.40 0.74
CA ASN A 17 -9.96 -5.70 1.13
C ASN A 17 -8.97 -6.84 0.82
N GLN A 18 -7.99 -6.62 -0.06
CA GLN A 18 -6.91 -7.59 -0.36
C GLN A 18 -5.63 -7.30 0.42
N ILE A 19 -5.68 -6.32 1.33
CA ILE A 19 -4.55 -5.81 2.08
C ILE A 19 -4.77 -6.07 3.57
N GLN A 20 -3.81 -6.72 4.21
CA GLN A 20 -3.78 -6.88 5.65
C GLN A 20 -3.20 -5.63 6.30
N LYS A 21 -3.96 -5.03 7.21
CA LYS A 21 -3.56 -3.85 7.99
C LYS A 21 -3.26 -4.30 9.41
N ILE A 22 -2.06 -4.02 9.89
CA ILE A 22 -1.62 -4.33 11.25
C ILE A 22 -1.20 -3.00 11.89
N THR A 23 -1.90 -2.57 12.93
CA THR A 23 -1.46 -1.43 13.75
C THR A 23 -0.49 -1.93 14.81
N ALA A 24 0.51 -1.12 15.12
CA ALA A 24 1.50 -1.43 16.15
C ALA A 24 1.85 -0.17 16.93
N ARG A 25 2.35 -0.36 18.14
CA ARG A 25 2.96 0.71 18.93
C ARG A 25 4.37 0.96 18.42
N SER A 26 4.75 2.23 18.31
CA SER A 26 6.13 2.57 17.95
C SER A 26 7.03 2.25 19.14
N SER A 27 7.89 1.23 19.01
CA SER A 27 8.74 0.71 20.10
C SER A 27 10.03 1.51 20.33
N GLY A 28 10.06 2.78 19.94
CA GLY A 28 11.23 3.64 20.16
C GLY A 28 11.35 4.06 21.64
N PRO A 29 12.57 4.33 22.15
CA PRO A 29 12.74 4.86 23.50
C PRO A 29 12.13 6.27 23.59
N GLY A 30 10.92 6.40 24.13
CA GLY A 30 10.18 7.67 24.19
C GLY A 30 9.05 7.65 25.23
N GLY A 31 8.86 8.78 25.92
CA GLY A 31 7.99 8.94 27.09
C GLY A 31 6.47 8.78 26.87
N GLN A 32 5.70 9.11 27.91
CA GLN A 32 4.25 8.86 28.10
C GLN A 32 3.35 9.03 26.84
N SER A 33 3.62 10.00 25.97
CA SER A 33 2.81 10.24 24.76
C SER A 33 3.00 9.19 23.66
N VAL A 34 4.15 8.51 23.62
CA VAL A 34 4.50 7.49 22.60
C VAL A 34 3.92 6.12 22.94
N ASN A 35 3.69 5.84 24.22
CA ASN A 35 3.20 4.55 24.71
C ASN A 35 1.67 4.38 24.64
N LYS A 36 0.93 5.44 24.30
CA LYS A 36 -0.55 5.46 24.34
C LYS A 36 -1.22 5.43 22.97
N ALA A 37 -0.54 5.84 21.89
CA ALA A 37 -1.11 5.89 20.55
C ALA A 37 -0.45 4.85 19.63
N GLU A 38 -1.27 3.98 19.01
CA GLU A 38 -0.84 3.05 17.96
C GLU A 38 -0.60 3.81 16.65
N THR A 39 0.54 4.48 16.54
CA THR A 39 0.84 5.35 15.38
C THR A 39 1.51 4.62 14.22
N LYS A 40 1.97 3.38 14.40
CA LYS A 40 2.60 2.59 13.32
C LYS A 40 1.54 1.74 12.62
N VAL A 41 1.46 1.85 11.30
CA VAL A 41 0.62 0.99 10.45
C VAL A 41 1.52 0.17 9.54
N GLN A 42 1.40 -1.15 9.60
CA GLN A 42 2.03 -2.09 8.68
C GLN A 42 0.98 -2.62 7.71
N ILE A 43 1.35 -2.69 6.44
CA ILE A 43 0.50 -3.11 5.34
C ILE A 43 1.16 -4.34 4.72
N ARG A 44 0.44 -5.47 4.64
CA ARG A 44 0.93 -6.72 4.05
C ARG A 44 -0.04 -7.20 2.98
N PHE A 45 0.48 -7.63 1.84
CA PHE A 45 -0.29 -8.24 0.76
C PHE A 45 0.62 -9.19 -0.02
N ASN A 46 0.04 -10.16 -0.72
CA ASN A 46 0.79 -11.03 -1.62
C ASN A 46 1.01 -10.32 -2.96
N VAL A 47 2.27 -10.11 -3.34
CA VAL A 47 2.65 -9.44 -4.60
C VAL A 47 2.24 -10.28 -5.81
N ASP A 48 2.33 -11.61 -5.72
CA ASP A 48 1.98 -12.50 -6.82
C ASP A 48 0.46 -12.44 -7.11
N ASP A 49 -0.38 -12.44 -6.08
CA ASP A 49 -1.85 -12.41 -6.20
C ASP A 49 -2.43 -11.02 -6.52
N ALA A 50 -1.63 -9.95 -6.38
CA ALA A 50 -2.07 -8.57 -6.57
C ALA A 50 -2.34 -8.24 -8.05
N LYS A 51 -3.60 -8.37 -8.50
CA LYS A 51 -4.00 -8.09 -9.91
C LYS A 51 -3.90 -6.62 -10.32
N TRP A 52 -3.89 -5.71 -9.35
CA TRP A 52 -3.83 -4.26 -9.54
C TRP A 52 -2.41 -3.75 -9.83
N ILE A 53 -1.38 -4.59 -9.65
CA ILE A 53 0.01 -4.24 -9.93
C ILE A 53 0.41 -4.82 -11.29
N PRO A 54 0.88 -4.00 -12.24
CA PRO A 54 1.40 -4.47 -13.53
C PRO A 54 2.57 -5.44 -13.39
N LEU A 55 2.69 -6.39 -14.33
CA LEU A 55 3.72 -7.44 -14.27
C LEU A 55 5.15 -6.89 -14.22
N ASN A 56 5.44 -5.84 -15.00
CA ASN A 56 6.76 -5.21 -15.02
C ASN A 56 7.16 -4.60 -13.67
N VAL A 57 6.19 -4.14 -12.86
CA VAL A 57 6.45 -3.62 -11.52
C VAL A 57 6.66 -4.76 -10.54
N LYS A 58 5.94 -5.88 -10.69
CA LYS A 58 6.12 -7.07 -9.82
C LYS A 58 7.52 -7.67 -9.94
N GLU A 59 8.09 -7.68 -11.14
CA GLU A 59 9.46 -8.16 -11.36
C GLU A 59 10.52 -7.35 -10.60
N ASN A 60 10.26 -6.06 -10.34
CA ASN A 60 11.16 -5.19 -9.57
C ASN A 60 10.95 -5.29 -8.05
N LEU A 61 9.88 -5.95 -7.60
CA LEU A 61 9.51 -6.08 -6.18
C LEU A 61 9.89 -7.45 -5.59
N LYS A 62 10.32 -8.40 -6.41
CA LYS A 62 10.91 -9.68 -5.98
C LYS A 62 12.39 -9.50 -5.69
#